data_AF-A0A4U0VBN1-F1
#
_entry.id   AF-A0A4U0VBN1-F1
#
_cell.length_a   1.000
_cell.length_b   1.000
_cell.length_c   1.000
_cell.angle_alpha   90.00
_cell.angle_beta   90.00
_cell.angle_gamma   90.00
#
_symmetry.space_group_name_H-M   'P 1'
#
loop_
_entity.id
_entity.type
_entity.pdbx_description
1 polymer ?
#
loop_
_entity_poly.entity_id
_entity_poly.type
_entity_poly.pdbx_seq_one_letter_code
_entity_poly.pdbx_strand_id
1 'polypeptide(L)'
;MSATIAKGLRWIGMPVFLGSTIIGTPLVAVATPFIMLPTLALLYKRHTLPRDRQADLNSLTYIYFGSIFGIAGVVLAQLLLVRAIAKPLFGDQAATLITELGRSTVKDLTSDQIALRGKLASSWQYWVFLVAITYVAAGGVEELLKYAPIAYLRRRQRQSADKKAIPKEVYLQYAVAAGLGFSTIENMAFARLAVKAGESGWKLALTIFERVVAGATGHCLTAALIAVNVAKMGEYRTTPRNLWRILGGPILWHGSFDLMLFGLSALEGNVGWIHPEDPWRIAGMILVAESIQLSLFLQVRRLWLALGE
;
A
#
# COMPACT_ATOMS: atom_id res chain seq x y z
N MET A 1 2.11 -3.41 -25.85
CA MET A 1 3.34 -3.14 -25.08
C MET A 1 4.44 -4.09 -25.57
N SER A 2 5.71 -3.68 -25.57
CA SER A 2 6.81 -4.45 -26.18
C SER A 2 7.25 -5.62 -25.29
N ALA A 3 7.19 -6.84 -25.81
CA ALA A 3 7.66 -8.03 -25.09
C ALA A 3 9.15 -7.92 -24.70
N THR A 4 9.96 -7.23 -25.50
CA THR A 4 11.39 -7.00 -25.26
C THR A 4 11.62 -6.16 -24.00
N ILE A 5 10.89 -5.06 -23.84
CA ILE A 5 11.03 -4.19 -22.67
C ILE A 5 10.57 -4.94 -21.40
N ALA A 6 9.45 -5.67 -21.46
CA ALA A 6 9.00 -6.47 -20.31
C ALA A 6 10.02 -7.56 -19.90
N LYS A 7 10.66 -8.21 -20.88
CA LYS A 7 11.77 -9.14 -20.61
C LYS A 7 12.96 -8.41 -19.96
N GLY A 8 13.34 -7.23 -20.48
CA GLY A 8 14.40 -6.41 -19.89
C GLY A 8 14.10 -6.01 -18.44
N LEU A 9 12.86 -5.60 -18.14
CA LEU A 9 12.44 -5.30 -16.76
C LEU A 9 12.54 -6.51 -15.83
N ARG A 10 12.16 -7.72 -16.28
CA ARG A 10 12.27 -8.93 -15.45
C ARG A 10 13.71 -9.37 -15.22
N TRP A 11 14.53 -9.41 -16.28
CA TRP A 11 15.86 -10.03 -16.23
C TRP A 11 16.97 -9.06 -15.84
N ILE A 12 16.79 -7.76 -16.07
CA ILE A 12 17.79 -6.73 -15.75
C ILE A 12 17.21 -5.76 -14.73
N GLY A 13 16.00 -5.25 -14.98
CA GLY A 13 15.36 -4.26 -14.12
C GLY A 13 15.18 -4.74 -12.68
N MET A 14 14.66 -5.95 -12.45
CA MET A 14 14.45 -6.48 -11.11
C MET A 14 15.77 -6.72 -10.37
N PRO A 15 16.79 -7.41 -10.94
CA PRO A 15 18.08 -7.54 -10.28
C PRO A 15 18.76 -6.20 -9.97
N VAL A 16 18.71 -5.23 -10.89
CA VAL A 16 19.26 -3.88 -10.66
C VAL A 16 18.49 -3.16 -9.56
N PHE A 17 17.16 -3.23 -9.57
CA PHE A 17 16.31 -2.65 -8.53
C PHE A 17 16.66 -3.24 -7.16
N LEU A 18 16.60 -4.57 -7.01
CA LEU A 18 16.95 -5.25 -5.75
C LEU A 18 18.38 -4.94 -5.33
N GLY A 19 19.35 -5.03 -6.24
CA GLY A 19 20.75 -4.68 -5.98
C GLY A 19 20.89 -3.26 -5.45
N SER A 20 20.24 -2.28 -6.06
CA SER A 20 20.29 -0.88 -5.63
C SER A 20 19.67 -0.64 -4.25
N THR A 21 18.61 -1.36 -3.88
CA THR A 21 18.02 -1.28 -2.54
C THR A 21 18.94 -1.82 -1.43
N ILE A 22 19.87 -2.70 -1.80
CA ILE A 22 20.85 -3.33 -0.89
C ILE A 22 22.11 -2.44 -0.73
N ILE A 23 22.40 -1.54 -1.67
CA ILE A 23 23.59 -0.66 -1.61
C ILE A 23 23.57 0.19 -0.33
N GLY A 24 24.62 0.01 0.48
CA GLY A 24 24.79 0.70 1.77
C GLY A 24 24.00 0.10 2.93
N THR A 25 23.22 -0.96 2.71
CA THR A 25 22.47 -1.71 3.74
C THR A 25 22.40 -3.20 3.37
N PRO A 26 23.52 -3.94 3.38
CA PRO A 26 23.57 -5.33 2.88
C PRO A 26 22.62 -6.29 3.60
N LEU A 27 22.27 -6.01 4.87
CA LEU A 27 21.30 -6.80 5.63
C LEU A 27 19.89 -6.81 5.02
N VAL A 28 19.53 -5.82 4.19
CA VAL A 28 18.25 -5.81 3.45
C VAL A 28 18.19 -7.00 2.48
N ALA A 29 19.33 -7.50 1.99
CA ALA A 29 19.37 -8.66 1.10
C ALA A 29 18.74 -9.92 1.72
N VAL A 30 18.82 -10.07 3.04
CA VAL A 30 18.22 -11.20 3.78
C VAL A 30 16.69 -11.10 3.81
N ALA A 31 16.15 -9.87 3.79
CA ALA A 31 14.71 -9.61 3.76
C ALA A 31 14.10 -9.87 2.38
N THR A 32 14.88 -9.68 1.30
CA THR A 32 14.40 -9.72 -0.08
C THR A 32 13.61 -10.98 -0.44
N PRO A 33 14.06 -12.21 -0.14
CA PRO A 33 13.28 -13.41 -0.45
C PRO A 33 11.88 -13.38 0.18
N PHE A 34 11.76 -12.91 1.42
CA PHE A 34 10.49 -12.82 2.16
C PHE A 34 9.58 -11.74 1.58
N ILE A 35 10.13 -10.56 1.26
CA ILE A 35 9.38 -9.47 0.62
C ILE A 35 8.82 -9.90 -0.74
N MET A 36 9.52 -10.79 -1.45
CA MET A 36 9.11 -11.30 -2.77
C MET A 36 8.11 -12.46 -2.71
N LEU A 37 7.86 -13.07 -1.55
CA LEU A 37 6.94 -14.23 -1.42
C LEU A 37 5.54 -13.96 -2.00
N PRO A 38 4.87 -12.82 -1.71
CA PRO A 38 3.55 -12.54 -2.28
C PRO A 38 3.56 -12.42 -3.81
N THR A 39 4.64 -11.90 -4.39
CA THR A 39 4.85 -11.84 -5.85
C THR A 39 5.02 -13.22 -6.45
N LEU A 40 5.78 -14.10 -5.80
CA LEU A 40 5.90 -15.50 -6.22
C LEU A 40 4.55 -16.23 -6.13
N ALA A 41 3.75 -15.96 -5.10
CA ALA A 41 2.42 -16.53 -4.95
C ALA A 41 1.46 -16.09 -6.07
N LEU A 42 1.49 -14.82 -6.49
CA LEU A 42 0.73 -14.35 -7.65
C LEU A 42 1.14 -15.08 -8.94
N LEU A 43 2.45 -15.22 -9.19
CA LEU A 43 2.96 -15.91 -10.37
C LEU A 43 2.57 -17.39 -10.37
N TYR A 44 2.73 -18.07 -9.23
CA TYR A 44 2.30 -19.45 -9.06
C TYR A 44 0.79 -19.58 -9.34
N LYS A 45 -0.04 -18.73 -8.71
CA LYS A 45 -1.49 -18.76 -8.91
C LYS A 45 -1.87 -18.54 -10.37
N ARG A 46 -1.24 -17.58 -11.05
CA ARG A 46 -1.43 -17.36 -12.49
C ARG A 46 -1.13 -18.63 -13.29
N HIS A 47 -0.01 -19.30 -13.02
CA HIS A 47 0.37 -20.51 -13.76
C HIS A 47 -0.62 -21.67 -13.60
N THR A 48 -1.35 -21.73 -12.47
CA THR A 48 -2.39 -22.74 -12.22
C THR A 48 -3.75 -22.44 -12.87
N LEU A 49 -3.97 -21.25 -13.42
CA LEU A 49 -5.25 -20.88 -14.06
C LEU A 49 -5.32 -21.37 -15.51
N PRO A 50 -6.53 -21.65 -16.05
CA PRO A 50 -6.74 -21.83 -17.49
C PRO A 50 -6.20 -20.65 -18.31
N ARG A 51 -5.65 -20.89 -19.51
CA ARG A 51 -4.93 -19.88 -20.32
C ARG A 51 -5.77 -18.65 -20.64
N ASP A 52 -7.07 -18.83 -20.86
CA ASP A 52 -8.05 -17.77 -21.13
C ASP A 52 -8.34 -16.88 -19.91
N ARG A 53 -8.06 -17.38 -18.70
CA ARG A 53 -8.19 -16.64 -17.43
C ARG A 53 -6.86 -16.07 -16.92
N GLN A 54 -5.76 -16.32 -17.63
CA GLN A 54 -4.45 -15.78 -17.27
C GLN A 54 -4.28 -14.34 -17.78
N ALA A 55 -3.85 -13.45 -16.89
CA ALA A 55 -3.34 -12.16 -17.32
C ALA A 55 -2.06 -12.33 -18.14
N ASP A 56 -1.86 -11.50 -19.17
CA ASP A 56 -0.61 -11.47 -19.93
C ASP A 56 0.57 -11.12 -19.02
N LEU A 57 1.62 -11.95 -19.04
CA LEU A 57 2.75 -11.80 -18.14
C LEU A 57 3.52 -10.49 -18.38
N ASN A 58 3.59 -10.04 -19.64
CA ASN A 58 4.24 -8.76 -19.94
C ASN A 58 3.46 -7.61 -19.32
N SER A 59 2.14 -7.61 -19.45
CA SER A 59 1.26 -6.62 -18.81
C SER A 59 1.42 -6.62 -17.29
N LEU A 60 1.46 -7.79 -16.64
CA LEU A 60 1.73 -7.88 -15.19
C LEU A 60 3.08 -7.26 -14.80
N THR A 61 4.12 -7.52 -15.60
CA THR A 61 5.44 -6.91 -15.37
C THR A 61 5.38 -5.39 -15.46
N TYR A 62 4.75 -4.83 -16.49
CA TYR A 62 4.61 -3.39 -16.64
C TYR A 62 3.82 -2.75 -15.51
N ILE A 63 2.76 -3.41 -15.06
CA ILE A 63 1.93 -2.92 -13.96
C ILE A 63 2.75 -2.91 -12.66
N TYR A 64 3.44 -4.01 -12.37
CA TYR A 64 4.27 -4.14 -11.18
C TYR A 64 5.35 -3.06 -11.11
N PHE A 65 6.15 -2.91 -12.17
CA PHE A 65 7.17 -1.86 -12.23
C PHE A 65 6.59 -0.45 -12.32
N GLY A 66 5.48 -0.30 -13.04
CA GLY A 66 4.73 0.96 -13.10
C GLY A 66 4.29 1.44 -11.72
N SER A 67 3.87 0.53 -10.84
CA SER A 67 3.55 0.84 -9.45
C SER A 67 4.78 1.14 -8.59
N ILE A 68 5.91 0.44 -8.80
CA ILE A 68 7.19 0.78 -8.15
C ILE A 68 7.56 2.23 -8.45
N PHE A 69 7.55 2.64 -9.72
CA PHE A 69 7.91 4.01 -10.09
C PHE A 69 6.79 5.01 -9.78
N GLY A 70 5.54 4.56 -9.81
CA GLY A 70 4.36 5.35 -9.47
C GLY A 70 4.37 5.87 -8.04
N ILE A 71 5.12 5.24 -7.13
CA ILE A 71 5.25 5.70 -5.75
C ILE A 71 5.82 7.12 -5.66
N ALA A 72 6.69 7.54 -6.58
CA ALA A 72 7.21 8.91 -6.57
C ALA A 72 6.09 9.95 -6.77
N GLY A 73 5.12 9.64 -7.63
CA GLY A 73 3.93 10.46 -7.83
C GLY A 73 3.01 10.45 -6.61
N VAL A 74 2.85 9.29 -5.97
CA VAL A 74 2.08 9.15 -4.72
C VAL A 74 2.70 9.99 -3.61
N VAL A 75 4.01 9.85 -3.36
CA VAL A 75 4.74 10.61 -2.33
C VAL A 75 4.60 12.11 -2.58
N LEU A 76 4.75 12.56 -3.82
CA LEU A 76 4.57 13.98 -4.15
C LEU A 76 3.13 14.46 -3.85
N ALA A 77 2.12 13.70 -4.28
CA ALA A 77 0.72 14.04 -4.02
C ALA A 77 0.41 14.05 -2.51
N GLN A 78 0.90 13.06 -1.76
CA GLN A 78 0.75 13.00 -0.30
C GLN A 78 1.44 14.17 0.39
N LEU A 79 2.66 14.54 0.01
CA LEU A 79 3.37 15.70 0.55
C LEU A 79 2.60 17.01 0.32
N LEU A 80 2.02 17.18 -0.87
CA LEU A 80 1.19 18.34 -1.19
C LEU A 80 -0.09 18.36 -0.36
N LEU A 81 -0.78 17.22 -0.24
CA LEU A 81 -2.00 17.09 0.57
C LEU A 81 -1.72 17.33 2.06
N VAL A 82 -0.67 16.71 2.60
CA VAL A 82 -0.23 16.90 4.00
C VAL A 82 -0.01 18.38 4.29
N ARG A 83 0.70 19.11 3.41
CA ARG A 83 0.90 20.56 3.57
C ARG A 83 -0.41 21.35 3.47
N ALA A 84 -1.24 21.02 2.49
CA ALA A 84 -2.52 21.69 2.26
C ALA A 84 -3.52 21.48 3.41
N ILE A 85 -3.47 20.32 4.09
CA ILE A 85 -4.32 20.00 5.26
C ILE A 85 -3.72 20.56 6.54
N ALA A 86 -2.40 20.46 6.73
CA ALA A 86 -1.72 20.93 7.95
C ALA A 86 -1.84 22.45 8.13
N LYS A 87 -1.70 23.23 7.05
CA LYS A 87 -1.71 24.70 7.13
C LYS A 87 -3.00 25.28 7.74
N PRO A 88 -4.21 24.93 7.27
CA PRO A 88 -5.45 25.45 7.87
C PRO A 88 -5.73 24.92 9.28
N LEU A 89 -5.27 23.70 9.63
CA LEU A 89 -5.50 23.13 10.96
C LEU A 89 -4.56 23.68 12.04
N PHE A 90 -3.29 23.95 11.69
CA PHE A 90 -2.24 24.27 12.65
C PHE A 90 -1.63 25.67 12.49
N GLY A 91 -2.00 26.43 11.45
CA GLY A 91 -1.53 27.80 11.24
C GLY A 91 -0.01 27.90 11.18
N ASP A 92 0.59 28.55 12.18
CA ASP A 92 2.04 28.73 12.29
C ASP A 92 2.75 27.46 12.79
N GLN A 93 2.05 26.56 13.47
CA GLN A 93 2.60 25.28 13.95
C GLN A 93 2.65 24.20 12.86
N ALA A 94 2.16 24.47 11.64
CA ALA A 94 2.11 23.47 10.57
C ALA A 94 3.50 22.94 10.18
N ALA A 95 4.53 23.81 10.16
CA ALA A 95 5.90 23.39 9.86
C ALA A 95 6.47 22.48 10.96
N THR A 96 6.16 22.80 12.22
CA THR A 96 6.52 21.97 13.38
C THR A 96 5.85 20.60 13.29
N LEU A 97 4.54 20.55 13.01
CA LEU A 97 3.82 19.28 12.82
C LEU A 97 4.47 18.42 11.74
N ILE A 98 4.77 18.99 10.56
CA ILE A 98 5.37 18.25 9.45
C ILE A 98 6.75 17.71 9.81
N THR A 99 7.54 18.49 10.56
CA THR A 99 8.85 18.05 11.06
C THR A 99 8.69 16.87 12.01
N GLU A 100 7.76 16.97 12.96
CA GLU A 100 7.49 15.91 13.94
C GLU A 100 6.86 14.66 13.31
N LEU A 101 6.08 14.80 12.25
CA LEU A 101 5.50 13.70 11.45
C LEU A 101 6.58 12.89 10.73
N GLY A 102 7.67 13.53 10.31
CA GLY A 102 8.77 12.89 9.59
C GLY A 102 9.76 12.13 10.49
N ARG A 103 9.60 12.19 11.81
CA ARG A 103 10.46 11.46 12.75
C ARG A 103 10.07 9.99 12.83
N SER A 104 11.07 9.11 12.84
CA SER A 104 10.88 7.65 13.00
C SER A 104 11.29 7.14 14.38
N THR A 105 11.76 8.00 15.27
CA THR A 105 12.19 7.65 16.63
C THR A 105 12.06 8.84 17.58
N VAL A 106 11.94 8.56 18.88
CA VAL A 106 11.90 9.55 19.97
C VAL A 106 13.15 9.53 20.86
N LYS A 107 14.11 8.64 20.59
CA LYS A 107 15.26 8.38 21.47
C LYS A 107 16.16 9.60 21.72
N ASP A 108 16.27 10.48 20.73
CA ASP A 108 17.17 11.64 20.77
C ASP A 108 16.43 12.96 21.07
N LEU A 109 15.18 12.87 21.56
CA LEU A 109 14.36 14.04 21.85
C LEU A 109 14.55 14.55 23.26
N THR A 110 14.58 15.87 23.43
CA THR A 110 14.55 16.50 24.74
C THR A 110 13.18 16.35 25.40
N SER A 111 13.10 16.52 26.72
CA SER A 111 11.83 16.49 27.46
C SER A 111 10.80 17.48 26.90
N ASP A 112 11.25 18.68 26.49
CA ASP A 112 10.38 19.70 25.91
C ASP A 112 9.82 19.27 24.54
N GLN A 113 10.63 18.58 23.72
CA GLN A 113 10.19 18.04 22.43
C GLN A 113 9.17 16.92 22.63
N ILE A 114 9.38 16.04 23.62
CA ILE A 114 8.43 14.98 23.96
C ILE A 114 7.11 15.59 24.47
N ALA A 115 7.17 16.60 25.34
CA ALA A 115 5.98 17.30 25.83
C ALA A 115 5.21 17.99 24.70
N LEU A 116 5.92 18.63 23.76
CA LEU A 116 5.33 19.23 22.57
C LEU A 116 4.62 18.19 21.70
N ARG A 117 5.25 17.03 21.47
CA ARG A 117 4.63 15.92 20.72
C ARG A 117 3.36 15.43 21.40
N GLY A 118 3.39 15.22 22.72
CA GLY A 118 2.20 14.83 23.49
C GLY A 118 1.07 15.86 23.39
N LYS A 119 1.40 17.16 23.40
CA LYS A 119 0.42 18.24 23.20
C LYS A 119 -0.18 18.23 21.78
N LEU A 120 0.64 18.01 20.76
CA LEU A 120 0.15 17.89 19.38
C LEU A 120 -0.73 16.64 19.22
N ALA A 121 -0.28 15.48 19.70
CA ALA A 121 -0.95 14.20 19.56
C ALA A 121 -2.33 14.16 20.26
N SER A 122 -2.46 14.86 21.39
CA SER A 122 -3.72 14.97 22.13
C SER A 122 -4.70 16.01 21.57
N SER A 123 -4.27 16.84 20.60
CA SER A 123 -5.11 17.90 20.04
C SER A 123 -6.17 17.35 19.09
N TRP A 124 -7.38 17.91 19.10
CA TRP A 124 -8.44 17.52 18.16
C TRP A 124 -8.04 17.79 16.70
N GLN A 125 -7.24 18.83 16.45
CA GLN A 125 -6.70 19.16 15.14
C GLN A 125 -5.87 18.02 14.60
N TYR A 126 -5.10 17.35 15.46
CA TYR A 126 -4.28 16.22 15.06
C TYR A 126 -5.12 14.99 14.71
N TRP A 127 -6.19 14.71 15.44
CA TRP A 127 -7.11 13.63 15.08
C TRP A 127 -7.84 13.89 13.76
N VAL A 128 -8.27 15.13 13.50
CA VAL A 128 -8.83 15.52 12.19
C VAL A 128 -7.78 15.38 11.09
N PHE A 129 -6.55 15.80 11.36
CA PHE A 129 -5.43 15.63 10.45
C PHE A 129 -5.16 14.16 10.15
N LEU A 130 -5.13 13.29 11.16
CA LEU A 130 -4.96 11.84 11.01
C LEU A 130 -6.01 11.24 10.09
N VAL A 131 -7.29 11.52 10.34
CA VAL A 131 -8.39 11.06 9.47
C VAL A 131 -8.18 11.55 8.03
N ALA A 132 -7.83 12.82 7.84
CA ALA A 132 -7.62 13.35 6.50
C ALA A 132 -6.42 12.70 5.79
N ILE A 133 -5.28 12.52 6.47
CA ILE A 133 -4.11 11.90 5.84
C ILE A 133 -4.32 10.42 5.57
N THR A 134 -5.01 9.66 6.43
CA THR A 134 -5.17 8.22 6.27
C THR A 134 -6.17 7.88 5.17
N TYR A 135 -7.33 8.56 5.13
CA TYR A 135 -8.35 8.26 4.13
C TYR A 135 -8.14 9.00 2.80
N VAL A 136 -7.65 10.24 2.81
CA VAL A 136 -7.51 11.03 1.58
C VAL A 136 -6.11 10.88 0.98
N ALA A 137 -5.07 11.13 1.77
CA ALA A 137 -3.71 11.15 1.24
C ALA A 137 -3.16 9.73 1.02
N ALA A 138 -3.24 8.85 2.02
CA ALA A 138 -2.81 7.46 1.90
C ALA A 138 -3.83 6.66 1.08
N GLY A 139 -4.99 6.34 1.67
CA GLY A 139 -6.02 5.53 1.03
C GLY A 139 -6.46 6.07 -0.34
N GLY A 140 -6.83 7.34 -0.44
CA GLY A 140 -7.30 7.93 -1.69
C GLY A 140 -6.30 7.86 -2.84
N VAL A 141 -5.09 8.39 -2.64
CA VAL A 141 -4.06 8.49 -3.69
C VAL A 141 -3.51 7.12 -4.07
N GLU A 142 -3.26 6.26 -3.08
CA GLU A 142 -2.67 4.95 -3.34
C GLU A 142 -3.63 3.99 -4.02
N GLU A 143 -4.90 3.97 -3.60
CA GLU A 143 -5.91 3.12 -4.24
C GLU A 143 -6.22 3.60 -5.67
N LEU A 144 -6.10 4.91 -5.95
CA LEU A 144 -6.15 5.44 -7.32
C LEU A 144 -5.02 4.90 -8.20
N LEU A 145 -3.79 4.84 -7.68
CA LEU A 145 -2.66 4.26 -8.39
C LEU A 145 -2.91 2.77 -8.69
N LYS A 146 -3.39 2.00 -7.70
CA LYS A 146 -3.72 0.57 -7.86
C LYS A 146 -4.84 0.33 -8.88
N TYR A 147 -5.79 1.26 -9.01
CA TYR A 147 -6.87 1.21 -10.00
C TYR A 147 -6.43 1.60 -11.42
N ALA A 148 -5.39 2.42 -11.58
CA ALA A 148 -4.98 2.96 -12.88
C ALA A 148 -4.74 1.89 -13.98
N PRO A 149 -4.10 0.73 -13.71
CA PRO A 149 -3.97 -0.36 -14.67
C PRO A 149 -5.31 -0.92 -15.18
N ILE A 150 -6.29 -1.06 -14.28
CA ILE A 150 -7.62 -1.55 -14.63
C ILE A 150 -8.37 -0.49 -15.45
N ALA A 151 -8.25 0.78 -15.08
CA ALA A 151 -8.84 1.88 -15.84
C ALA A 151 -8.29 1.93 -17.27
N TYR A 152 -6.97 1.76 -17.43
CA TYR A 152 -6.30 1.66 -18.72
C TYR A 152 -6.77 0.45 -19.53
N LEU A 153 -6.83 -0.73 -18.91
CA LEU A 153 -7.31 -1.95 -19.54
C LEU A 153 -8.73 -1.79 -20.09
N ARG A 154 -9.66 -1.28 -19.26
CA ARG A 154 -11.05 -1.04 -19.68
C ARG A 154 -11.15 -0.01 -20.80
N ARG A 155 -10.29 1.02 -20.79
CA ARG A 155 -10.22 1.99 -21.89
C ARG A 155 -9.81 1.30 -23.20
N ARG A 156 -8.78 0.46 -23.17
CA ARG A 156 -8.29 -0.28 -24.34
C ARG A 156 -9.32 -1.30 -24.85
N GLN A 157 -9.99 -2.01 -23.97
CA GLN A 157 -11.06 -2.96 -24.32
C GLN A 157 -12.21 -2.26 -25.06
N ARG A 158 -12.62 -1.06 -24.61
CA ARG A 158 -13.65 -0.25 -25.29
C ARG A 158 -13.26 0.17 -26.71
N GLN A 159 -11.96 0.31 -26.98
CA GLN A 159 -11.40 0.66 -28.28
C GLN A 159 -11.13 -0.55 -29.18
N SER A 160 -11.17 -1.77 -28.63
CA SER A 160 -10.97 -2.99 -29.41
C SER A 160 -12.22 -3.34 -30.21
N ALA A 161 -12.03 -3.79 -31.46
CA ALA A 161 -13.13 -4.26 -32.31
C ALA A 161 -13.80 -5.52 -31.75
N ASP A 162 -13.04 -6.40 -31.08
CA ASP A 162 -13.48 -7.73 -30.64
C ASP A 162 -14.30 -7.70 -29.34
N LYS A 163 -14.30 -6.57 -28.60
CA LYS A 163 -15.16 -6.27 -27.41
C LYS A 163 -15.32 -7.41 -26.39
N LYS A 164 -14.45 -8.42 -26.39
CA LYS A 164 -14.53 -9.60 -25.51
C LYS A 164 -14.50 -9.20 -24.05
N ALA A 165 -15.32 -9.87 -23.25
CA ALA A 165 -15.33 -9.72 -21.81
C ALA A 165 -13.97 -10.08 -21.22
N ILE A 166 -13.53 -9.29 -20.24
CA ILE A 166 -12.31 -9.56 -19.50
C ILE A 166 -12.69 -10.44 -18.32
N PRO A 167 -12.09 -11.64 -18.19
CA PRO A 167 -12.34 -12.49 -17.03
C PRO A 167 -12.02 -11.78 -15.73
N LYS A 168 -12.82 -12.01 -14.69
CA LYS A 168 -12.62 -11.40 -13.36
C LYS A 168 -11.23 -11.70 -12.80
N GLU A 169 -10.65 -12.87 -13.08
CA GLU A 169 -9.31 -13.28 -12.69
C GLU A 169 -8.23 -12.37 -13.28
N VAL A 170 -8.45 -11.82 -14.47
CA VAL A 170 -7.51 -10.89 -15.11
C VAL A 170 -7.54 -9.54 -14.39
N TYR A 171 -8.73 -9.04 -14.02
CA TYR A 171 -8.83 -7.84 -13.18
C TYR A 171 -8.12 -8.03 -11.84
N LEU A 172 -8.31 -9.18 -11.19
CA LEU A 172 -7.66 -9.52 -9.93
C LEU A 172 -6.14 -9.53 -10.07
N GLN A 173 -5.61 -10.25 -11.06
CA GLN A 173 -4.15 -10.33 -11.29
C GLN A 173 -3.53 -8.96 -11.57
N TYR A 174 -4.19 -8.09 -12.35
CA TYR A 174 -3.70 -6.74 -12.61
C TYR A 174 -3.72 -5.83 -11.37
N ALA A 175 -4.81 -5.85 -10.61
CA ALA A 175 -4.88 -5.05 -9.39
C ALA A 175 -3.85 -5.51 -8.37
N VAL A 176 -3.76 -6.83 -8.14
CA VAL A 176 -2.80 -7.42 -7.19
C VAL A 176 -1.37 -7.15 -7.64
N ALA A 177 -1.04 -7.23 -8.94
CA ALA A 177 0.28 -6.83 -9.43
C ALA A 177 0.61 -5.36 -9.11
N ALA A 178 -0.37 -4.46 -9.19
CA ALA A 178 -0.18 -3.06 -8.84
C ALA A 178 0.05 -2.88 -7.33
N GLY A 179 -0.75 -3.55 -6.50
CA GLY A 179 -0.60 -3.57 -5.04
C GLY A 179 0.75 -4.14 -4.60
N LEU A 180 1.20 -5.21 -5.23
CA LEU A 180 2.49 -5.84 -4.96
C LEU A 180 3.68 -4.96 -5.38
N GLY A 181 3.60 -4.31 -6.54
CA GLY A 181 4.64 -3.37 -6.98
C GLY A 181 4.79 -2.22 -5.98
N PHE A 182 3.67 -1.68 -5.51
CA PHE A 182 3.65 -0.66 -4.47
C PHE A 182 4.23 -1.17 -3.14
N SER A 183 3.71 -2.28 -2.62
CA SER A 183 4.15 -2.87 -1.36
C SER A 183 5.64 -3.25 -1.36
N THR A 184 6.18 -3.69 -2.51
CA THR A 184 7.59 -4.09 -2.60
C THR A 184 8.53 -2.93 -2.30
N ILE A 185 8.33 -1.78 -2.95
CA ILE A 185 9.21 -0.61 -2.74
C ILE A 185 9.04 -0.07 -1.31
N GLU A 186 7.82 -0.09 -0.78
CA GLU A 186 7.56 0.35 0.58
C GLU A 186 8.24 -0.57 1.61
N ASN A 187 8.10 -1.89 1.48
CA ASN A 187 8.73 -2.87 2.35
C ASN A 187 10.27 -2.77 2.31
N MET A 188 10.84 -2.51 1.14
CA MET A 188 12.28 -2.26 0.99
C MET A 188 12.70 -0.96 1.68
N ALA A 189 11.90 0.10 1.60
CA ALA A 189 12.17 1.35 2.30
C ALA A 189 12.14 1.17 3.82
N PHE A 190 11.14 0.45 4.36
CA PHE A 190 11.06 0.14 5.79
C PHE A 190 12.24 -0.72 6.27
N ALA A 191 12.59 -1.79 5.55
CA ALA A 191 13.75 -2.61 5.89
C ALA A 191 15.05 -1.80 5.89
N ARG A 192 15.22 -0.90 4.90
CA ARG A 192 16.39 0.00 4.84
C ARG A 192 16.42 0.99 5.99
N LEU A 193 15.28 1.57 6.37
CA LEU A 193 15.17 2.49 7.51
C LEU A 193 15.52 1.79 8.83
N ALA A 194 14.99 0.58 9.06
CA ALA A 194 15.31 -0.24 10.23
C ALA A 194 16.81 -0.54 10.34
N VAL A 195 17.44 -0.95 9.22
CA VAL A 195 18.90 -1.21 9.19
C VAL A 195 19.70 0.07 9.45
N LYS A 196 19.32 1.20 8.85
CA LYS A 196 20.01 2.48 9.07
C LYS A 196 19.86 3.00 10.51
N ALA A 197 18.73 2.73 11.15
CA ALA A 197 18.50 3.08 12.54
C ALA A 197 19.27 2.16 13.51
N GLY A 198 20.00 1.16 13.01
CA GLY A 198 20.76 0.23 13.85
C GLY A 198 19.86 -0.69 14.68
N GLU A 199 18.67 -1.02 14.19
CA GLU A 199 17.75 -1.90 14.92
C GLU A 199 18.34 -3.29 15.14
N SER A 200 18.05 -3.88 16.30
CA SER A 200 18.41 -5.27 16.60
C SER A 200 17.85 -6.23 15.54
N GLY A 201 18.51 -7.37 15.32
CA GLY A 201 18.06 -8.38 14.35
C GLY A 201 16.62 -8.87 14.57
N TRP A 202 16.18 -8.96 15.84
CA TRP A 202 14.79 -9.27 16.18
C TRP A 202 13.81 -8.19 15.71
N LYS A 203 14.09 -6.90 15.96
CA LYS A 203 13.23 -5.79 15.50
C LYS A 203 13.18 -5.70 13.98
N LEU A 204 14.30 -5.97 13.30
CA LEU A 204 14.32 -6.06 11.84
C LEU A 204 13.44 -7.23 11.34
N ALA A 205 13.53 -8.41 11.97
CA ALA A 205 12.69 -9.55 11.63
C ALA A 205 11.20 -9.26 11.87
N LEU A 206 10.85 -8.61 12.98
CA LEU A 206 9.50 -8.16 13.28
C LEU A 206 9.00 -7.17 12.22
N THR A 207 9.81 -6.16 11.87
CA THR A 207 9.48 -5.20 10.80
C THR A 207 9.21 -5.93 9.48
N ILE A 208 10.07 -6.88 9.09
CA ILE A 208 9.85 -7.65 7.85
C ILE A 208 8.56 -8.46 7.94
N PHE A 209 8.31 -9.11 9.07
CA PHE A 209 7.10 -9.87 9.31
C PHE A 209 5.85 -8.99 9.17
N GLU A 210 5.78 -7.87 9.88
CA GLU A 210 4.65 -6.93 9.81
C GLU A 210 4.46 -6.36 8.41
N ARG A 211 5.55 -6.05 7.70
CA ARG A 211 5.49 -5.49 6.35
C ARG A 211 5.05 -6.53 5.31
N VAL A 212 5.41 -7.80 5.46
CA VAL A 212 5.03 -8.87 4.52
C VAL A 212 3.66 -9.47 4.87
N VAL A 213 3.43 -9.82 6.14
CA VAL A 213 2.18 -10.42 6.60
C VAL A 213 1.10 -9.37 6.65
N ALA A 214 1.36 -8.23 7.28
CA ALA A 214 0.35 -7.20 7.39
C ALA A 214 0.34 -6.31 6.12
N GLY A 215 1.40 -5.55 5.87
CA GLY A 215 1.42 -4.54 4.80
C GLY A 215 1.10 -5.07 3.40
N ALA A 216 1.84 -6.09 2.94
CA ALA A 216 1.66 -6.64 1.60
C ALA A 216 0.29 -7.31 1.41
N THR A 217 -0.17 -8.07 2.41
CA THR A 217 -1.52 -8.67 2.38
C THR A 217 -2.59 -7.59 2.32
N GLY A 218 -2.45 -6.50 3.10
CA GLY A 218 -3.38 -5.39 3.11
C GLY A 218 -3.51 -4.76 1.72
N HIS A 219 -2.39 -4.43 1.09
CA HIS A 219 -2.39 -3.91 -0.28
C HIS A 219 -2.95 -4.88 -1.32
N CYS A 220 -2.67 -6.19 -1.19
CA CYS A 220 -3.26 -7.19 -2.07
C CYS A 220 -4.78 -7.29 -1.90
N LEU A 221 -5.27 -7.20 -0.65
CA LEU A 221 -6.69 -7.29 -0.34
C LEU A 221 -7.46 -6.04 -0.79
N THR A 222 -6.94 -4.83 -0.58
CA THR A 222 -7.58 -3.60 -1.09
C THR A 222 -7.58 -3.59 -2.63
N ALA A 223 -6.48 -4.01 -3.26
CA ALA A 223 -6.42 -4.21 -4.71
C ALA A 223 -7.41 -5.27 -5.21
N ALA A 224 -7.55 -6.40 -4.50
CA ALA A 224 -8.53 -7.42 -4.83
C ALA A 224 -9.97 -6.87 -4.71
N LEU A 225 -10.25 -6.04 -3.70
CA LEU A 225 -11.53 -5.37 -3.56
C LEU A 225 -11.80 -4.40 -4.73
N ILE A 226 -10.78 -3.65 -5.20
CA ILE A 226 -10.89 -2.84 -6.43
C ILE A 226 -11.29 -3.73 -7.61
N ALA A 227 -10.59 -4.86 -7.81
CA ALA A 227 -10.86 -5.78 -8.92
C ALA A 227 -12.29 -6.34 -8.87
N VAL A 228 -12.74 -6.76 -7.69
CA VAL A 228 -14.11 -7.25 -7.45
C VAL A 228 -15.14 -6.17 -7.76
N ASN A 229 -14.95 -4.95 -7.25
CA ASN A 229 -15.87 -3.85 -7.48
C ASN A 229 -15.95 -3.50 -8.97
N VAL A 230 -14.82 -3.56 -9.69
CA VAL A 230 -14.79 -3.38 -11.14
C VAL A 230 -15.53 -4.50 -11.86
N ALA A 231 -15.24 -5.76 -11.52
CA ALA A 231 -15.87 -6.92 -12.14
C ALA A 231 -17.39 -6.93 -11.92
N LYS A 232 -17.86 -6.58 -10.71
CA LYS A 232 -19.28 -6.48 -10.35
C LYS A 232 -20.05 -5.48 -11.20
N MET A 233 -19.42 -4.38 -11.60
CA MET A 233 -20.08 -3.39 -12.46
C MET A 233 -20.20 -3.83 -13.92
N GLY A 234 -19.61 -4.98 -14.30
CA GLY A 234 -19.75 -5.58 -15.62
C GLY A 234 -19.36 -4.69 -16.80
N GLU A 235 -19.79 -5.14 -17.97
CA GLU A 235 -19.65 -4.45 -19.27
C GLU A 235 -20.71 -3.36 -19.50
N TYR A 236 -21.40 -2.87 -18.46
CA TYR A 236 -22.43 -1.86 -18.65
C TYR A 236 -21.79 -0.58 -19.24
N ARG A 237 -21.91 -0.45 -20.57
CA ARG A 237 -21.33 0.60 -21.40
C ARG A 237 -21.79 2.00 -20.98
N THR A 238 -22.92 2.07 -20.30
CA THR A 238 -23.72 3.28 -20.09
C THR A 238 -23.77 3.73 -18.64
N THR A 239 -23.29 2.94 -17.67
CA THR A 239 -23.33 3.38 -16.27
C THR A 239 -22.24 4.43 -16.04
N PRO A 240 -22.59 5.65 -15.60
CA PRO A 240 -21.59 6.65 -15.23
C PRO A 240 -20.61 6.03 -14.22
N ARG A 241 -19.31 6.19 -14.50
CA ARG A 241 -18.21 5.61 -13.72
C ARG A 241 -18.18 6.28 -12.34
N ASN A 242 -18.99 5.78 -11.42
CA ASN A 242 -18.91 6.24 -10.04
C ASN A 242 -17.63 5.64 -9.43
N LEU A 243 -16.53 6.40 -9.50
CA LEU A 243 -15.24 6.01 -8.89
C LEU A 243 -15.39 5.67 -7.41
N TRP A 244 -16.35 6.31 -6.71
CA TRP A 244 -16.64 6.00 -5.32
C TRP A 244 -17.13 4.56 -5.11
N ARG A 245 -17.87 3.98 -6.06
CA ARG A 245 -18.29 2.56 -5.99
C ARG A 245 -17.11 1.60 -6.19
N ILE A 246 -16.03 2.04 -6.83
CA ILE A 246 -14.81 1.24 -7.02
C ILE A 246 -13.90 1.38 -5.80
N LEU A 247 -13.63 2.64 -5.44
CA LEU A 247 -12.54 3.01 -4.55
C LEU A 247 -12.99 3.27 -3.12
N GLY A 248 -14.27 3.60 -2.87
CA GLY A 248 -14.74 3.98 -1.53
C GLY A 248 -14.51 2.88 -0.49
N GLY A 249 -14.80 1.62 -0.83
CA GLY A 249 -14.49 0.47 0.03
C GLY A 249 -12.99 0.27 0.27
N PRO A 250 -12.17 0.14 -0.78
CA PRO A 250 -10.70 0.06 -0.65
C PRO A 250 -10.09 1.20 0.17
N ILE A 251 -10.50 2.46 -0.08
CA ILE A 251 -10.05 3.64 0.66
C ILE A 251 -10.42 3.54 2.14
N LEU A 252 -11.65 3.10 2.44
CA LEU A 252 -12.10 2.93 3.82
C LEU A 252 -11.25 1.90 4.56
N TRP A 253 -11.00 0.74 3.96
CA TRP A 253 -10.20 -0.31 4.60
C TRP A 253 -8.74 0.10 4.79
N HIS A 254 -8.14 0.70 3.76
CA HIS A 254 -6.78 1.20 3.82
C HIS A 254 -6.65 2.29 4.89
N GLY A 255 -7.48 3.34 4.80
CA GLY A 255 -7.43 4.45 5.76
C GLY A 255 -7.79 4.04 7.19
N SER A 256 -8.61 2.99 7.38
CA SER A 256 -8.88 2.43 8.72
C SER A 256 -7.66 1.73 9.30
N PHE A 257 -6.93 0.97 8.48
CA PHE A 257 -5.70 0.31 8.88
C PHE A 257 -4.65 1.34 9.30
N ASP A 258 -4.42 2.37 8.48
CA ASP A 258 -3.48 3.43 8.80
C ASP A 258 -3.92 4.25 10.00
N LEU A 259 -5.21 4.61 10.08
CA LEU A 259 -5.73 5.38 11.22
C LEU A 259 -5.55 4.62 12.54
N MET A 260 -5.71 3.30 12.52
CA MET A 260 -5.45 2.46 13.69
C MET A 260 -3.98 2.54 14.10
N LEU A 261 -3.04 2.39 13.15
CA LEU A 261 -1.60 2.48 13.45
C LEU A 261 -1.22 3.87 13.96
N PHE A 262 -1.55 4.92 13.22
CA PHE A 262 -1.25 6.30 13.64
C PHE A 262 -1.99 6.70 14.91
N GLY A 263 -3.20 6.19 15.12
CA GLY A 263 -4.01 6.43 16.32
C GLY A 263 -3.38 5.79 17.55
N LEU A 264 -2.91 4.54 17.46
CA LEU A 264 -2.16 3.89 18.56
C LEU A 264 -0.89 4.68 18.90
N SER A 265 -0.13 5.09 17.89
CA SER A 265 1.03 5.97 18.08
C SER A 265 0.63 7.29 18.77
N ALA A 266 -0.46 7.93 18.34
CA ALA A 266 -0.97 9.17 18.94
C ALA A 266 -1.41 9.00 20.40
N LEU A 267 -2.01 7.87 20.76
CA LEU A 267 -2.39 7.55 22.13
C LEU A 267 -1.18 7.41 23.06
N GLU A 268 0.00 7.13 22.52
CA GLU A 268 1.27 7.15 23.24
C GLU A 268 1.91 8.56 23.29
N GLY A 269 1.23 9.58 22.77
CA GLY A 269 1.75 10.94 22.71
C GLY A 269 2.68 11.20 21.51
N ASN A 270 2.69 10.32 20.52
CA ASN A 270 3.52 10.47 19.34
C ASN A 270 2.81 11.20 18.19
N VAL A 271 3.61 11.93 17.41
CA VAL A 271 3.19 12.48 16.12
C VAL A 271 3.83 11.65 15.01
N GLY A 272 3.01 11.13 14.11
CA GLY A 272 3.42 10.23 13.05
C GLY A 272 3.50 8.79 13.53
N TRP A 273 4.17 7.96 12.72
CA TRP A 273 4.33 6.55 13.03
C TRP A 273 5.60 6.34 13.84
N ILE A 274 5.45 6.00 15.12
CA ILE A 274 6.51 5.50 15.98
C ILE A 274 6.10 4.10 16.40
N HIS A 275 6.94 3.12 16.06
CA HIS A 275 6.64 1.73 16.40
C HIS A 275 6.69 1.54 17.93
N PRO A 276 5.68 0.89 18.55
CA PRO A 276 5.68 0.65 19.98
C PRO A 276 6.85 -0.26 20.41
N GLU A 277 7.44 -0.02 21.57
CA GLU A 277 8.53 -0.88 22.10
C GLU A 277 8.02 -1.92 23.11
N ASP A 278 6.87 -1.69 23.72
CA ASP A 278 6.28 -2.60 24.71
C ASP A 278 5.68 -3.85 24.02
N PRO A 279 6.07 -5.08 24.44
CA PRO A 279 5.59 -6.31 23.81
C PRO A 279 4.07 -6.48 23.81
N TRP A 280 3.37 -6.01 24.84
CA TRP A 280 1.90 -6.13 24.92
C TRP A 280 1.21 -5.18 23.96
N ARG A 281 1.75 -3.97 23.79
CA ARG A 281 1.26 -3.01 22.79
C ARG A 281 1.52 -3.51 21.37
N ILE A 282 2.69 -4.09 21.11
CA ILE A 282 2.99 -4.76 19.83
C ILE A 282 1.98 -5.87 19.56
N ALA A 283 1.75 -6.77 20.54
CA ALA A 283 0.79 -7.86 20.39
C ALA A 283 -0.65 -7.36 20.14
N GLY A 284 -1.09 -6.33 20.88
CA GLY A 284 -2.40 -5.71 20.70
C GLY A 284 -2.55 -5.05 19.34
N MET A 285 -1.54 -4.32 18.88
CA MET A 285 -1.49 -3.71 17.55
C MET A 285 -1.60 -4.77 16.45
N ILE A 286 -0.80 -5.84 16.52
CA ILE A 286 -0.84 -6.94 15.55
C ILE A 286 -2.22 -7.58 15.54
N LEU A 287 -2.81 -7.85 16.72
CA LEU A 287 -4.15 -8.44 16.81
C LEU A 287 -5.20 -7.58 16.10
N VAL A 288 -5.19 -6.26 16.30
CA VAL A 288 -6.14 -5.36 15.66
C VAL A 288 -5.87 -5.26 14.15
N ALA A 289 -4.60 -5.12 13.74
CA ALA A 289 -4.19 -5.09 12.34
C ALA A 289 -4.67 -6.33 11.58
N GLU A 290 -4.39 -7.52 12.10
CA GLU A 290 -4.77 -8.79 11.49
C GLU A 290 -6.29 -9.02 11.54
N SER A 291 -7.00 -8.51 12.55
CA SER A 291 -8.47 -8.55 12.60
C SER A 291 -9.12 -7.72 11.50
N ILE A 292 -8.57 -6.53 11.20
CA ILE A 292 -8.99 -5.69 10.07
C ILE A 292 -8.77 -6.46 8.76
N GLN A 293 -7.61 -7.09 8.60
CA GLN A 293 -7.28 -7.85 7.39
C GLN A 293 -8.12 -9.09 7.19
N LEU A 294 -8.35 -9.86 8.25
CA LEU A 294 -9.26 -11.00 8.20
C LEU A 294 -10.66 -10.56 7.79
N SER A 295 -11.15 -9.46 8.35
CA SER A 295 -12.46 -8.90 8.00
C SER A 295 -12.54 -8.49 6.53
N LEU A 296 -11.52 -7.80 6.03
CA LEU A 296 -11.42 -7.44 4.61
C LEU A 296 -11.31 -8.68 3.71
N PHE A 297 -10.51 -9.67 4.08
CA PHE A 297 -10.40 -10.93 3.35
C PHE A 297 -11.74 -11.64 3.24
N LEU A 298 -12.48 -11.75 4.35
CA LEU A 298 -13.81 -12.36 4.36
C LEU A 298 -14.80 -11.58 3.46
N GLN A 299 -14.72 -10.25 3.46
CA GLN A 299 -15.52 -9.42 2.56
C GLN A 299 -15.15 -9.65 1.09
N VAL A 300 -13.86 -9.59 0.74
CA VAL A 300 -13.37 -9.81 -0.63
C VAL A 300 -13.78 -11.20 -1.11
N ARG A 301 -13.58 -12.23 -0.28
CA ARG A 301 -13.96 -13.62 -0.59
C ARG A 301 -15.45 -13.74 -0.84
N ARG A 302 -16.29 -13.19 0.04
CA ARG A 302 -17.76 -13.22 -0.12
C ARG A 302 -18.17 -12.56 -1.43
N LEU A 303 -17.64 -11.37 -1.72
CA LEU A 303 -17.98 -10.64 -2.94
C LEU A 303 -17.45 -11.34 -4.19
N TRP A 304 -16.26 -11.94 -4.13
CA TRP A 304 -15.67 -12.70 -5.23
C TRP A 304 -16.50 -13.93 -5.59
N LEU A 305 -16.96 -14.69 -4.60
CA LEU A 305 -17.83 -15.85 -4.80
C LEU A 305 -19.19 -15.44 -5.39
N ALA A 306 -19.72 -14.28 -4.99
CA ALA A 306 -20.98 -13.75 -5.51
C ALA A 306 -20.90 -13.31 -7.00
N LEU A 307 -19.71 -13.22 -7.60
CA LEU A 307 -19.57 -12.93 -9.03
C LEU A 307 -19.91 -14.12 -9.93
N GLY A 308 -20.15 -15.33 -9.39
CA GLY A 308 -20.35 -16.55 -10.19
C GLY A 308 -19.06 -17.03 -10.84
N GLU A 309 -19.08 -18.08 -11.65
CA GLU A 309 -17.93 -18.46 -12.49
C GLU A 309 -17.78 -17.55 -13.71
#